data_AF-A0AAE1LY76-F1
#
_entry.id   AF-A0AAE1LY76-F1
#
_cell.length_a   1.000
_cell.length_b   1.000
_cell.length_c   1.000
_cell.angle_alpha   90.00
_cell.angle_beta   90.00
_cell.angle_gamma   90.00
#
_symmetry.space_group_name_H-M   'P 1'
#
loop_
_entity.id
_entity.type
_entity.pdbx_description
1 polymer ?
#
loop_
_entity_poly.entity_id
_entity_poly.type
_entity_poly.pdbx_seq_one_letter_code
_entity_poly.pdbx_strand_id
1 'polypeptide(L)'
;MNLTLYLPPSAATSKSAPLLIYLSGLTCSPDNVTEKGFLHSHASSLGLALLYPDTSPRGLDLPGEHESWDFGSAASFYIDATTKPWNKNYKMESYLTKELPDLLFGAFKELDSSRGTEDNIYKQGQLLPENFAKVAEEIGASDLQVNYREGYDHSYFFISTFAGDHVQHAAKALGLL
;
A
#
# COMPACT_ATOMS: atom_id res chain seq x y z
N MET A 1 16.03 2.31 -2.79
CA MET A 1 14.88 1.81 -2.00
C MET A 1 14.70 0.35 -2.33
N ASN A 2 14.50 -0.49 -1.31
CA ASN A 2 14.17 -1.89 -1.54
C ASN A 2 12.67 -2.02 -1.80
N LEU A 3 12.29 -3.04 -2.55
CA LEU A 3 10.90 -3.42 -2.77
C LEU A 3 10.81 -4.92 -3.02
N THR A 4 9.63 -5.47 -2.79
CA THR A 4 9.29 -6.83 -3.17
C THR A 4 8.10 -6.81 -4.10
N LEU A 5 8.22 -7.47 -5.26
CA LEU A 5 7.15 -7.63 -6.25
C LEU A 5 6.79 -9.10 -6.36
N TYR A 6 5.51 -9.41 -6.19
CA TYR A 6 4.95 -10.71 -6.50
C TYR A 6 4.16 -10.64 -7.81
N LEU A 7 4.56 -11.49 -8.77
CA LEU A 7 3.83 -11.70 -10.02
C LEU A 7 3.04 -13.02 -9.94
N PRO A 8 1.72 -13.01 -10.17
CA PRO A 8 0.93 -14.23 -10.15
C PRO A 8 1.25 -15.10 -11.39
N PRO A 9 1.07 -16.43 -11.32
CA PRO A 9 1.33 -17.32 -12.46
C PRO A 9 0.60 -16.92 -13.76
N SER A 10 -0.59 -16.33 -13.64
CA SER A 10 -1.37 -15.84 -14.78
C SER A 10 -0.66 -14.75 -15.58
N ALA A 11 0.19 -13.94 -14.93
CA ALA A 11 0.93 -12.84 -15.56
C ALA A 11 1.90 -13.33 -16.66
N ALA A 12 2.36 -14.57 -16.58
CA ALA A 12 3.24 -15.18 -17.58
C ALA A 12 2.52 -15.62 -18.87
N THR A 13 1.17 -15.69 -18.86
CA THR A 13 0.42 -16.46 -19.87
C THR A 13 -0.40 -15.64 -20.86
N SER A 14 -0.58 -14.32 -20.68
CA SER A 14 -1.02 -13.34 -21.72
C SER A 14 -1.76 -12.11 -21.17
N LYS A 15 -2.25 -12.14 -19.93
CA LYS A 15 -2.95 -10.99 -19.33
C LYS A 15 -2.00 -10.21 -18.42
N SER A 16 -1.89 -8.90 -18.66
CA SER A 16 -1.26 -7.99 -17.70
C SER A 16 -2.04 -8.06 -16.38
N ALA A 17 -1.35 -8.33 -15.29
CA ALA A 17 -1.93 -8.48 -13.96
C ALA A 17 -2.18 -7.11 -13.35
N PRO A 18 -3.41 -6.82 -12.86
CA PRO A 18 -3.66 -5.67 -12.02
C PRO A 18 -2.78 -5.69 -10.78
N LEU A 19 -2.38 -4.51 -10.29
CA LEU A 19 -1.43 -4.37 -9.19
C LEU A 19 -2.11 -3.80 -7.94
N LEU A 20 -1.91 -4.47 -6.80
CA LEU A 20 -2.17 -3.92 -5.47
C LEU A 20 -0.85 -3.53 -4.80
N ILE A 21 -0.72 -2.26 -4.42
CA ILE A 21 0.42 -1.76 -3.64
C ILE A 21 0.03 -1.77 -2.16
N TYR A 22 0.78 -2.52 -1.34
CA TYR A 22 0.58 -2.59 0.10
C TYR A 22 1.62 -1.71 0.81
N LEU A 23 1.16 -0.68 1.52
CA LEU A 23 2.00 0.22 2.29
C LEU A 23 2.09 -0.25 3.75
N SER A 24 3.29 -0.69 4.16
CA SER A 24 3.55 -1.24 5.49
C SER A 24 3.57 -0.19 6.61
N GLY A 25 3.40 -0.64 7.86
CA GLY A 25 3.45 0.25 9.03
C GLY A 25 4.87 0.64 9.47
N LEU A 26 4.94 1.36 10.59
CA LEU A 26 6.18 1.76 11.25
C LEU A 26 7.10 0.57 11.50
N THR A 27 8.42 0.81 11.49
CA THR A 27 9.50 -0.19 11.73
C THR A 27 9.63 -1.28 10.65
N CYS A 28 8.71 -1.36 9.71
CA CYS A 28 8.67 -2.43 8.71
C CYS A 28 9.63 -2.19 7.55
N SER A 29 9.96 -3.30 6.89
CA SER A 29 10.58 -3.41 5.58
C SER A 29 9.62 -4.14 4.62
N PRO A 30 9.95 -4.29 3.32
CA PRO A 30 9.14 -5.08 2.39
C PRO A 30 8.86 -6.51 2.89
N ASP A 31 9.85 -7.15 3.53
CA ASP A 31 9.82 -8.57 3.88
C ASP A 31 8.76 -8.88 4.94
N ASN A 32 8.44 -7.92 5.83
CA ASN A 32 7.52 -8.14 6.94
C ASN A 32 6.14 -8.64 6.46
N VAL A 33 5.54 -7.94 5.49
CA VAL A 33 4.22 -8.31 4.94
C VAL A 33 4.35 -9.50 4.02
N THR A 34 5.42 -9.55 3.21
CA THR A 34 5.67 -10.64 2.28
C THR A 34 5.69 -11.99 3.01
N GLU A 35 6.39 -12.06 4.13
CA GLU A 35 6.58 -13.32 4.87
C GLU A 35 5.43 -13.63 5.84
N LYS A 36 4.80 -12.60 6.42
CA LYS A 36 3.86 -12.79 7.54
C LYS A 36 2.41 -12.43 7.22
N GLY A 37 2.17 -11.74 6.11
CA GLY A 37 0.83 -11.30 5.71
C GLY A 37 0.01 -12.35 4.96
N PHE A 38 0.65 -13.39 4.40
CA PHE A 38 0.00 -14.49 3.66
C PHE A 38 -0.90 -14.03 2.48
N LEU A 39 -0.69 -12.84 1.92
CA LEU A 39 -1.52 -12.30 0.83
C LEU A 39 -1.35 -13.07 -0.50
N HIS A 40 -0.18 -13.68 -0.72
CA HIS A 40 0.17 -14.32 -1.99
C HIS A 40 -0.77 -15.46 -2.39
N SER A 41 -1.16 -16.31 -1.44
CA SER A 41 -2.04 -17.46 -1.71
C SER A 41 -3.41 -17.01 -2.23
N HIS A 42 -3.94 -15.92 -1.67
CA HIS A 42 -5.20 -15.31 -2.09
C HIS A 42 -5.06 -14.58 -3.42
N ALA A 43 -3.97 -13.83 -3.62
CA ALA A 43 -3.77 -13.05 -4.84
C ALA A 43 -3.48 -13.94 -6.07
N SER A 44 -2.81 -15.07 -5.85
CA SER A 44 -2.42 -16.01 -6.91
C SER A 44 -3.61 -16.56 -7.69
N SER A 45 -4.69 -16.95 -7.01
CA SER A 45 -5.86 -17.55 -7.66
C SER A 45 -6.68 -16.53 -8.46
N LEU A 46 -6.55 -15.24 -8.11
CA LEU A 46 -7.26 -14.13 -8.74
C LEU A 46 -6.46 -13.47 -9.86
N GLY A 47 -5.18 -13.81 -10.00
CA GLY A 47 -4.30 -13.16 -10.96
C GLY A 47 -3.94 -11.71 -10.59
N LEU A 48 -3.93 -11.40 -9.29
CA LEU A 48 -3.56 -10.09 -8.75
C LEU A 48 -2.05 -10.05 -8.42
N ALA A 49 -1.34 -9.05 -8.91
CA ALA A 49 0.05 -8.76 -8.53
C ALA A 49 0.10 -7.94 -7.24
N LEU A 50 1.16 -8.13 -6.45
CA LEU A 50 1.35 -7.43 -5.17
C LEU A 50 2.71 -6.73 -5.14
N LEU A 51 2.73 -5.47 -4.69
CA LEU A 51 3.96 -4.70 -4.49
C LEU A 51 4.08 -4.25 -3.04
N TYR A 52 5.27 -4.43 -2.47
CA TYR A 52 5.62 -4.05 -1.11
C TYR A 52 6.84 -3.11 -1.14
N PRO A 53 6.65 -1.78 -1.24
CA PRO A 53 7.76 -0.84 -1.14
C PRO A 53 8.26 -0.71 0.30
N ASP A 54 9.54 -0.32 0.46
CA ASP A 54 10.06 0.04 1.77
C ASP A 54 9.36 1.29 2.34
N THR A 55 9.45 1.48 3.65
CA THR A 55 8.70 2.49 4.41
C THR A 55 9.44 3.80 4.57
N SER A 56 10.74 3.85 4.26
CA SER A 56 11.57 5.06 4.23
C SER A 56 12.86 4.82 3.42
N PRO A 57 13.60 5.88 3.05
CA PRO A 57 15.02 5.75 2.69
C PRO A 57 15.81 5.02 3.80
N ARG A 58 16.91 4.35 3.42
CA ARG A 58 17.77 3.56 4.31
C ARG A 58 19.24 3.97 4.18
N GLY A 59 20.00 3.84 5.28
CA GLY A 59 21.45 4.02 5.29
C GLY A 59 21.94 5.46 5.10
N LEU A 60 21.12 6.45 5.50
CA LEU A 60 21.50 7.86 5.43
C LEU A 60 22.25 8.33 6.68
N ASP A 61 21.95 7.70 7.82
CA ASP A 61 22.51 7.96 9.15
C ASP A 61 22.48 9.45 9.53
N LEU A 62 21.32 10.07 9.29
CA LEU A 62 21.08 11.47 9.65
C LEU A 62 20.99 11.62 11.18
N PRO A 63 21.38 12.78 11.75
CA PRO A 63 21.18 13.05 13.18
C PRO A 63 19.70 12.89 13.58
N GLY A 64 19.43 12.09 14.60
CA GLY A 64 18.07 11.80 15.08
C GLY A 64 17.30 10.73 14.31
N GLU A 65 17.85 10.17 13.22
CA GLU A 65 17.12 9.24 12.34
C GLU A 65 16.74 7.91 12.98
N HIS A 66 17.50 7.52 14.01
CA HIS A 66 17.37 6.23 14.69
C HIS A 66 17.15 6.38 16.21
N GLU A 67 16.82 7.59 16.69
CA GLU A 67 16.61 7.85 18.12
C GLU A 67 15.27 7.32 18.63
N SER A 68 14.26 7.22 17.75
CA SER A 68 12.95 6.68 18.07
C SER A 68 12.40 5.84 16.92
N TRP A 69 11.50 4.92 17.22
CA TRP A 69 10.88 4.00 16.27
C TRP A 69 9.78 4.64 15.41
N ASP A 70 9.25 5.78 15.87
CA ASP A 70 8.15 6.53 15.27
C ASP A 70 8.61 7.75 14.47
N PHE A 71 9.92 7.89 14.22
CA PHE A 71 10.48 8.97 13.44
C PHE A 71 11.74 8.53 12.67
N GLY A 72 11.93 9.06 11.45
CA GLY A 72 13.10 8.75 10.64
C GLY A 72 13.02 7.40 9.94
N SER A 73 14.01 6.54 10.16
CA SER A 73 14.13 5.26 9.45
C SER A 73 12.95 4.34 9.79
N ALA A 74 12.32 3.78 8.76
CA ALA A 74 11.03 3.06 8.80
C ALA A 74 9.81 3.87 9.29
N ALA A 75 9.90 5.20 9.31
CA ALA A 75 8.87 6.08 9.84
C ALA A 75 8.75 7.37 9.02
N SER A 76 8.67 7.24 7.70
CA SER A 76 8.60 8.40 6.79
C SER A 76 7.22 9.06 6.73
N PHE A 77 6.17 8.37 7.19
CA PHE A 77 4.77 8.77 7.04
C PHE A 77 4.32 9.00 5.59
N TYR A 78 5.09 8.52 4.61
CA TYR A 78 4.78 8.64 3.20
C TYR A 78 4.63 10.08 2.70
N ILE A 79 5.36 11.01 3.31
CA ILE A 79 5.35 12.42 2.94
C ILE A 79 6.66 12.85 2.29
N ASP A 80 6.60 13.97 1.57
CA ASP A 80 7.78 14.72 1.14
C ASP A 80 8.20 15.72 2.22
N ALA A 81 9.26 15.40 2.95
CA ALA A 81 9.80 16.29 3.98
C ALA A 81 10.30 17.61 3.38
N THR A 82 10.07 18.72 4.08
CA THR A 82 10.48 20.08 3.69
C THR A 82 11.60 20.64 4.56
N THR A 83 11.74 20.13 5.78
CA THR A 83 12.74 20.55 6.77
C THR A 83 14.08 19.82 6.58
N LYS A 84 15.20 20.54 6.72
CA LYS A 84 16.55 19.94 6.74
C LYS A 84 16.78 19.14 8.03
N PRO A 85 17.56 18.04 8.02
CA PRO A 85 18.23 17.45 6.85
C PRO A 85 17.33 16.55 6.00
N TRP A 86 16.13 16.21 6.48
CA TRP A 86 15.20 15.22 5.90
C TRP A 86 14.81 15.51 4.46
N ASN A 87 14.60 16.79 4.14
CA ASN A 87 14.12 17.26 2.84
C ASN A 87 14.99 16.86 1.65
N LYS A 88 16.22 16.39 1.87
CA LYS A 88 17.10 15.91 0.81
C LYS A 88 16.71 14.52 0.30
N ASN A 89 16.22 13.64 1.18
CA ASN A 89 16.05 12.23 0.87
C ASN A 89 14.67 11.65 1.25
N TYR A 90 14.00 12.23 2.25
CA TYR A 90 12.66 11.81 2.68
C TYR A 90 11.61 12.39 1.73
N LYS A 91 11.52 11.79 0.54
CA LYS A 91 10.60 12.15 -0.55
C LYS A 91 9.67 10.98 -0.88
N MET A 92 9.01 10.45 0.16
CA MET A 92 8.30 9.18 0.04
C MET A 92 6.97 9.31 -0.69
N GLU A 93 6.33 10.49 -0.66
CA GLU A 93 5.15 10.76 -1.47
C GLU A 93 5.53 10.76 -2.96
N SER A 94 6.54 11.56 -3.33
CA SER A 94 7.05 11.62 -4.70
C SER A 94 7.55 10.25 -5.18
N TYR A 95 8.23 9.50 -4.32
CA TYR A 95 8.69 8.15 -4.63
C TYR A 95 7.51 7.22 -4.95
N LEU A 96 6.51 7.14 -4.08
CA LEU A 96 5.39 6.20 -4.24
C LEU A 96 4.43 6.58 -5.36
N THR A 97 4.21 7.87 -5.60
CA THR A 97 3.17 8.34 -6.54
C THR A 97 3.69 8.52 -7.96
N LYS A 98 5.01 8.71 -8.11
CA LYS A 98 5.63 9.04 -9.40
C LYS A 98 6.80 8.14 -9.74
N GLU A 99 7.90 8.21 -8.99
CA GLU A 99 9.15 7.53 -9.35
C GLU A 99 8.97 6.00 -9.41
N LEU A 100 8.42 5.40 -8.36
CA LEU A 100 8.22 3.97 -8.27
C LEU A 100 7.26 3.45 -9.36
N PRO A 101 6.06 4.02 -9.56
CA PRO A 101 5.19 3.64 -10.68
C PRO A 101 5.88 3.74 -12.04
N ASP A 102 6.58 4.85 -12.33
CA ASP A 102 7.26 5.06 -13.61
C ASP A 102 8.33 3.98 -13.86
N LEU A 103 9.15 3.68 -12.85
CA LEU A 103 10.18 2.64 -12.92
C LEU A 103 9.57 1.23 -13.03
N LEU A 104 8.54 0.95 -12.23
CA LEU A 104 7.93 -0.37 -12.15
C LEU A 104 7.23 -0.74 -13.46
N PHE A 105 6.36 0.13 -13.98
CA PHE A 105 5.64 -0.15 -15.23
C PHE A 105 6.56 -0.07 -16.46
N GLY A 106 7.66 0.69 -16.38
CA GLY A 106 8.71 0.65 -17.39
C GLY A 106 9.49 -0.68 -17.40
N ALA A 107 9.68 -1.31 -16.24
CA ALA A 107 10.46 -2.53 -16.09
C ALA A 107 9.65 -3.83 -16.30
N PHE A 108 8.37 -3.84 -15.88
CA PHE A 108 7.53 -5.05 -15.88
C PHE A 108 6.31 -4.86 -16.77
N LYS A 109 6.33 -5.46 -17.97
CA LYS A 109 5.23 -5.37 -18.95
C LYS A 109 4.05 -6.26 -18.60
N GLU A 110 4.28 -7.21 -17.72
CA GLU A 110 3.31 -8.14 -17.16
C GLU A 110 2.33 -7.45 -16.20
N LEU A 111 2.59 -6.20 -15.80
CA LEU A 111 1.70 -5.41 -14.96
C LEU A 111 0.75 -4.57 -15.79
N ASP A 112 -0.49 -4.46 -15.34
CA ASP A 112 -1.44 -3.51 -15.89
C ASP A 112 -1.20 -2.13 -15.27
N SER A 113 -0.77 -1.17 -16.09
CA SER A 113 -0.54 0.21 -15.69
C SER A 113 -1.78 1.09 -15.85
N SER A 114 -2.91 0.52 -16.27
CA SER A 114 -4.16 1.26 -16.39
C SER A 114 -4.61 1.75 -15.00
N ARG A 115 -5.15 2.97 -14.97
CA ARG A 115 -5.68 3.57 -13.75
C ARG A 115 -7.17 3.77 -13.97
N GLY A 116 -7.97 3.45 -12.96
CA GLY A 116 -9.38 3.80 -12.95
C GLY A 116 -9.52 5.33 -13.06
N THR A 117 -10.09 5.81 -14.16
CA THR A 117 -10.23 7.25 -14.40
C THR A 117 -11.42 7.87 -13.67
N GLU A 118 -12.27 7.06 -13.02
CA GLU A 118 -13.49 7.50 -12.33
C GLU A 118 -13.29 7.76 -10.83
N ASP A 119 -12.05 7.71 -10.34
CA ASP A 119 -11.73 8.04 -8.95
C ASP A 119 -11.85 9.56 -8.72
N ASN A 120 -12.99 9.95 -8.17
CA ASN A 120 -13.31 11.34 -7.82
C ASN A 120 -12.51 11.86 -6.62
N ILE A 121 -11.91 10.98 -5.80
CA ILE A 121 -11.11 11.35 -4.62
C ILE A 121 -9.77 11.94 -5.05
N TYR A 122 -9.13 11.38 -6.08
CA TYR A 122 -7.91 11.93 -6.69
C TYR A 122 -8.18 13.23 -7.46
N LYS A 123 -9.28 13.30 -8.22
CA LYS A 123 -9.63 14.49 -9.02
C LYS A 123 -9.97 15.72 -8.19
N GLN A 124 -10.35 15.54 -6.93
CA GLN A 124 -10.86 16.61 -6.08
C GLN A 124 -9.95 16.93 -4.88
N GLY A 125 -8.84 16.20 -4.68
CA GLY A 125 -7.88 16.44 -3.59
C GLY A 125 -8.45 16.21 -2.19
N GLN A 126 -9.38 15.25 -2.04
CA GLN A 126 -10.29 15.13 -0.88
C GLN A 126 -9.99 13.95 0.06
N LEU A 127 -8.74 13.58 0.31
CA LEU A 127 -8.46 12.62 1.40
C LEU A 127 -8.63 13.33 2.76
N LEU A 128 -9.90 13.48 3.16
CA LEU A 128 -10.41 14.08 4.40
C LEU A 128 -11.27 13.03 5.15
N PRO A 129 -10.64 12.01 5.75
CA PRO A 129 -11.34 10.84 6.32
C PRO A 129 -12.36 11.19 7.41
N GLU A 130 -12.20 12.35 8.07
CA GLU A 130 -13.12 12.87 9.09
C GLU A 130 -14.49 13.25 8.51
N ASN A 131 -14.55 13.69 7.25
CA ASN A 131 -15.80 14.05 6.58
C ASN A 131 -16.60 12.80 6.19
N PHE A 132 -15.90 11.70 5.88
CA PHE A 132 -16.52 10.44 5.51
C PHE A 132 -17.28 9.80 6.68
N ALA A 133 -16.68 9.80 7.88
CA ALA A 133 -17.34 9.32 9.10
C ALA A 133 -18.63 10.11 9.40
N LYS A 134 -18.58 11.43 9.25
CA LYS A 134 -19.70 12.32 9.55
C LYS A 134 -20.86 12.21 8.54
N VAL A 135 -20.54 12.13 7.25
CA VAL A 135 -21.57 12.01 6.19
C VAL A 135 -22.21 10.63 6.18
N ALA A 136 -21.44 9.55 6.45
CA ALA A 136 -21.98 8.19 6.50
C ALA A 136 -23.08 8.02 7.56
N GLU A 137 -22.96 8.69 8.71
CA GLU A 137 -24.03 8.79 9.71
C GLU A 137 -25.22 9.60 9.22
N GLU A 138 -24.99 10.74 8.56
CA GLU A 138 -26.05 11.68 8.15
C GLU A 138 -26.94 11.14 7.00
N ILE A 139 -26.42 10.29 6.10
CA ILE A 139 -27.18 9.79 4.94
C ILE A 139 -27.71 8.35 5.08
N GLY A 140 -27.49 7.70 6.23
CA GLY A 140 -27.95 6.33 6.46
C GLY A 140 -27.27 5.30 5.55
N ALA A 141 -25.98 5.49 5.25
CA ALA A 141 -25.17 4.61 4.42
C ALA A 141 -25.00 3.22 5.08
N SER A 142 -26.01 2.37 4.89
CA SER A 142 -26.11 1.03 5.49
C SER A 142 -25.16 -0.01 4.89
N ASP A 143 -24.47 0.32 3.79
CA ASP A 143 -23.49 -0.55 3.13
C ASP A 143 -22.05 -0.34 3.63
N LEU A 144 -21.82 0.59 4.56
CA LEU A 144 -20.52 0.73 5.21
C LEU A 144 -20.35 -0.37 6.27
N GLN A 145 -19.65 -1.44 5.90
CA GLN A 145 -19.26 -2.49 6.85
C GLN A 145 -17.97 -2.12 7.58
N VAL A 146 -18.10 -1.53 8.77
CA VAL A 146 -16.98 -1.40 9.72
C VAL A 146 -17.07 -2.54 10.73
N ASN A 147 -16.10 -3.45 10.68
CA ASN A 147 -16.01 -4.59 11.57
C ASN A 147 -14.97 -4.32 12.66
N TYR A 148 -15.40 -3.93 13.85
CA TYR A 148 -14.53 -3.88 15.02
C TYR A 148 -14.41 -5.28 15.63
N ARG A 149 -13.19 -5.67 16.01
CA ARG A 149 -12.92 -6.97 16.61
C ARG A 149 -12.11 -6.77 17.89
N GLU A 150 -12.72 -7.11 19.03
CA GLU A 150 -12.07 -7.00 20.34
C GLU A 150 -10.92 -8.01 20.47
N GLY A 151 -9.77 -7.57 21.00
CA GLY A 151 -8.57 -8.41 21.16
C GLY A 151 -7.71 -8.57 19.91
N TYR A 152 -8.07 -7.90 18.81
CA TYR A 152 -7.33 -7.94 17.55
C TYR A 152 -6.31 -6.79 17.53
N ASP A 153 -5.02 -7.10 17.47
CA ASP A 153 -3.90 -6.14 17.52
C ASP A 153 -3.39 -5.78 16.11
N HIS A 154 -2.41 -4.89 15.93
CA HIS A 154 -1.84 -4.58 14.60
C HIS A 154 -0.79 -5.62 14.13
N SER A 155 -0.79 -6.83 14.68
CA SER A 155 0.22 -7.83 14.32
C SER A 155 -0.03 -8.40 12.92
N TYR A 156 1.02 -8.89 12.28
CA TYR A 156 0.90 -9.60 11.01
C TYR A 156 0.12 -10.91 11.12
N PHE A 157 0.16 -11.57 12.29
CA PHE A 157 -0.68 -12.73 12.54
C PHE A 157 -2.16 -12.36 12.48
N PHE A 158 -2.53 -11.21 13.06
CA PHE A 158 -3.87 -10.69 12.89
C PHE A 158 -4.17 -10.32 11.43
N ILE A 159 -3.29 -9.56 10.77
CA ILE A 159 -3.45 -9.17 9.35
C ILE A 159 -3.72 -10.37 8.45
N SER A 160 -3.02 -11.48 8.68
CA SER A 160 -3.21 -12.71 7.91
C SER A 160 -4.63 -13.28 7.99
N THR A 161 -5.37 -13.04 9.08
CA THR A 161 -6.74 -13.58 9.27
C THR A 161 -7.78 -12.93 8.37
N PHE A 162 -7.53 -11.70 7.90
CA PHE A 162 -8.42 -10.97 6.99
C PHE A 162 -7.74 -10.60 5.66
N ALA A 163 -6.51 -11.06 5.44
CA ALA A 163 -5.75 -10.85 4.21
C ALA A 163 -6.54 -11.29 2.97
N GLY A 164 -7.25 -12.42 3.06
CA GLY A 164 -8.12 -12.91 1.99
C GLY A 164 -9.22 -11.92 1.62
N ASP A 165 -9.91 -11.34 2.60
CA ASP A 165 -11.00 -10.38 2.37
C ASP A 165 -10.47 -9.10 1.71
N HIS A 166 -9.31 -8.61 2.15
CA HIS A 166 -8.67 -7.44 1.53
C HIS A 166 -8.27 -7.69 0.08
N VAL A 167 -7.69 -8.86 -0.21
CA VAL A 167 -7.31 -9.25 -1.57
C VAL A 167 -8.56 -9.41 -2.45
N GLN A 168 -9.62 -10.03 -1.94
CA GLN A 168 -10.89 -10.16 -2.68
C GLN A 168 -11.54 -8.82 -2.95
N HIS A 169 -11.54 -7.90 -1.97
CA HIS A 169 -12.06 -6.55 -2.15
C HIS A 169 -11.32 -5.82 -3.29
N ALA A 170 -9.99 -5.85 -3.28
CA ALA A 170 -9.18 -5.25 -4.35
C ALA A 170 -9.42 -5.93 -5.71
N ALA A 171 -9.47 -7.26 -5.73
CA ALA A 171 -9.73 -8.02 -6.95
C ALA A 171 -11.09 -7.66 -7.59
N LYS A 172 -12.15 -7.53 -6.78
CA LYS A 172 -13.47 -7.08 -7.24
C LYS A 172 -13.41 -5.67 -7.81
N ALA A 173 -12.77 -4.72 -7.11
CA ALA A 173 -12.62 -3.35 -7.60
C ALA A 173 -11.84 -3.27 -8.93
N LEU A 174 -10.94 -4.22 -9.15
CA LEU A 174 -10.13 -4.35 -10.36
C LEU A 174 -10.76 -5.26 -11.43
N GLY A 175 -12.01 -5.71 -11.24
CA GLY A 175 -12.76 -6.49 -12.23
C GLY A 175 -12.28 -7.93 -12.42
N LEU A 176 -11.57 -8.49 -11.44
CA LEU A 176 -11.11 -9.88 -11.43
C LEU A 176 -12.16 -10.85 -10.85
N LEU A 177 -13.16 -10.33 -10.12
CA LEU A 177 -14.30 -11.02 -9.52
C LEU A 177 -15.59 -10.24 -9.81
#